data_AF-A0A8T7KHY7-F1
#
_entry.id   AF-A0A8T7KHY7-F1
#
_cell.length_a   1.000
_cell.length_b   1.000
_cell.length_c   1.000
_cell.angle_alpha   90.00
_cell.angle_beta   90.00
_cell.angle_gamma   90.00
#
_symmetry.space_group_name_H-M   'P 1'
#
loop_
_entity.id
_entity.type
_entity.pdbx_description
1 polymer ?
#
loop_
_entity_poly.entity_id
_entity_poly.type
_entity_poly.pdbx_seq_one_letter_code
_entity_poly.pdbx_strand_id
1 'polypeptide(L)'
;MSEPQRPIPLTDLRRRVPIARRCINDLLTRLLGEVELHYDFYREWNGCWRVRVDVADRGRLDFTLLDTPGGGILALPRPLPERWRLETGIVASDGTTWTLDEAGELVPFPH
;
A
#
# COMPACT_ATOMS: atom_id res chain seq x y z
N MET A 1 16.68 -1.36 23.15
CA MET A 1 15.49 -0.90 22.40
C MET A 1 15.48 -1.68 21.10
N SER A 2 14.45 -2.48 20.85
CA SER A 2 14.32 -3.22 19.58
C SER A 2 14.12 -2.22 18.45
N GLU A 3 14.78 -2.42 17.31
CA GLU A 3 14.51 -1.61 16.11
C GLU A 3 13.01 -1.67 15.80
N PRO A 4 12.38 -0.55 15.39
CA PRO A 4 11.02 -0.60 14.89
C PRO A 4 10.99 -1.55 13.70
N GLN A 5 10.26 -2.66 13.83
CA GLN A 5 10.07 -3.58 12.73
C GLN A 5 9.44 -2.81 11.57
N ARG A 6 9.98 -2.98 10.36
CA ARG A 6 9.44 -2.36 9.15
C ARG A 6 8.45 -3.33 8.48
N PRO A 7 7.48 -2.82 7.70
CA PRO A 7 6.65 -3.69 6.89
C PRO A 7 7.49 -4.55 5.96
N ILE A 8 7.12 -5.82 5.85
CA ILE A 8 7.84 -6.82 5.06
C ILE A 8 6.95 -7.29 3.90
N PRO A 9 7.52 -7.87 2.82
CA PRO A 9 6.74 -8.49 1.76
C PRO A 9 5.62 -9.41 2.28
N LEU A 10 4.38 -9.15 1.87
CA LEU A 10 3.29 -10.10 2.10
C LEU A 10 3.55 -11.33 1.24
N THR A 11 3.61 -12.53 1.85
CA THR A 11 3.86 -13.78 1.11
C THR A 11 2.60 -14.64 0.94
N ASP A 12 1.66 -14.61 1.89
CA ASP A 12 0.39 -15.34 1.82
C ASP A 12 -0.80 -14.39 1.65
N LEU A 13 -1.42 -14.44 0.47
CA LEU A 13 -2.55 -13.58 0.12
C LEU A 13 -3.93 -14.19 0.45
N ARG A 14 -4.03 -15.49 0.75
CA ARG A 14 -5.32 -16.26 0.71
C ARG A 14 -6.46 -15.62 1.50
N ARG A 15 -6.16 -15.02 2.65
CA ARG A 15 -7.15 -14.35 3.53
C ARG A 15 -7.01 -12.83 3.56
N ARG A 16 -6.07 -12.29 2.79
CA ARG A 16 -5.61 -10.90 2.85
C ARG A 16 -6.17 -10.06 1.69
N VAL A 17 -6.74 -10.69 0.65
CA VAL A 17 -7.37 -10.01 -0.49
C VAL A 17 -8.41 -8.95 -0.08
N PRO A 18 -9.39 -9.24 0.81
CA PRO A 18 -10.41 -8.25 1.15
C PRO A 18 -9.83 -7.03 1.87
N ILE A 19 -8.83 -7.26 2.73
CA ILE A 19 -8.13 -6.20 3.46
C ILE A 19 -7.33 -5.33 2.50
N ALA A 20 -6.59 -5.95 1.56
CA ALA A 20 -5.84 -5.23 0.54
C ALA A 20 -6.74 -4.36 -0.34
N ARG A 21 -7.87 -4.91 -0.81
CA ARG A 21 -8.87 -4.15 -1.58
C ARG A 21 -9.40 -2.96 -0.79
N ARG A 22 -9.74 -3.16 0.48
CA ARG A 22 -10.21 -2.08 1.36
C ARG A 22 -9.16 -0.99 1.54
N CYS A 23 -7.90 -1.34 1.84
CA CYS A 23 -6.82 -0.35 1.98
C CYS A 23 -6.66 0.50 0.73
N ILE A 24 -6.66 -0.14 -0.44
CA ILE A 24 -6.53 0.55 -1.73
C ILE A 24 -7.76 1.43 -2.00
N ASN A 25 -8.96 0.90 -1.77
CA ASN A 25 -10.20 1.66 -1.96
C ASN A 25 -10.25 2.89 -1.06
N ASP A 26 -9.97 2.75 0.25
CA ASP A 26 -9.95 3.84 1.21
C ASP A 26 -8.92 4.92 0.80
N LEU A 27 -7.73 4.48 0.38
CA LEU A 27 -6.65 5.36 -0.07
C LEU A 27 -7.03 6.15 -1.34
N LEU A 28 -7.54 5.47 -2.37
CA LEU A 28 -7.93 6.11 -3.62
C LEU A 28 -9.19 6.98 -3.47
N THR A 29 -10.16 6.56 -2.66
CA THR A 29 -11.40 7.30 -2.42
C THR A 29 -11.13 8.64 -1.75
N ARG A 30 -10.20 8.69 -0.79
CA ARG A 30 -9.77 9.94 -0.14
C ARG A 30 -9.22 10.98 -1.12
N LEU A 31 -8.72 10.54 -2.27
CA LEU A 31 -8.03 11.41 -3.23
C LEU A 31 -8.87 11.72 -4.46
N LEU A 32 -9.60 10.71 -4.94
CA LEU A 32 -10.29 10.76 -6.22
C LEU A 32 -11.81 10.91 -6.06
N GLY A 33 -12.32 10.78 -4.83
CA GLY A 33 -13.74 10.56 -4.56
C GLY A 33 -14.14 9.10 -4.81
N GLU A 34 -15.44 8.81 -4.73
CA GLU A 34 -15.96 7.49 -5.06
C GLU A 34 -15.67 7.14 -6.53
N VAL A 35 -14.96 6.04 -6.73
CA VAL A 35 -14.54 5.54 -8.05
C VAL A 35 -14.74 4.02 -8.13
N GLU A 36 -15.13 3.54 -9.30
CA GLU A 36 -15.13 2.11 -9.59
C GLU A 36 -13.69 1.62 -9.76
N LEU A 37 -13.38 0.48 -9.13
CA LEU A 37 -12.03 -0.09 -9.07
C LEU A 37 -12.07 -1.57 -9.45
N HIS A 38 -11.24 -1.96 -10.41
CA HIS A 38 -10.98 -3.37 -10.72
C HIS A 38 -9.59 -3.77 -10.25
N TYR A 39 -9.45 -4.99 -9.72
CA TYR A 39 -8.23 -5.44 -9.04
C TYR A 39 -7.72 -6.74 -9.63
N ASP A 40 -6.48 -6.74 -10.09
CA ASP A 40 -5.76 -7.93 -10.51
C ASP A 40 -4.55 -8.16 -9.60
N PHE A 41 -4.43 -9.38 -9.05
CA PHE A 41 -3.36 -9.75 -8.13
C PHE A 41 -2.31 -10.60 -8.84
N TYR A 42 -1.05 -10.20 -8.72
CA TYR A 42 0.09 -10.85 -9.36
C TYR A 42 1.13 -11.22 -8.31
N ARG A 43 1.67 -12.43 -8.44
CA ARG A 43 2.85 -12.84 -7.68
C ARG A 43 4.11 -12.39 -8.43
N GLU A 44 4.93 -11.57 -7.79
CA GLU A 44 6.22 -11.15 -8.35
C GLU A 44 7.31 -12.20 -8.08
N TRP A 45 8.37 -12.19 -8.90
CA TRP A 45 9.47 -13.15 -8.82
C TRP A 45 10.23 -13.11 -7.48
N ASN A 46 10.25 -11.94 -6.84
CA ASN A 46 11.00 -11.67 -5.61
C ASN A 46 10.32 -12.18 -4.33
N GLY A 47 9.07 -12.62 -4.36
CA GLY A 47 8.36 -12.94 -3.12
C GLY A 47 7.07 -12.14 -2.90
N CYS A 48 7.01 -10.94 -3.48
CA CYS A 48 5.97 -9.96 -3.17
C CYS A 48 4.68 -10.21 -3.94
N TRP A 49 3.58 -9.74 -3.37
CA TRP A 49 2.33 -9.57 -4.10
C TRP A 49 2.21 -8.15 -4.63
N ARG A 50 1.90 -8.04 -5.92
CA ARG A 50 1.51 -6.80 -6.58
C ARG A 50 0.02 -6.83 -6.87
N VAL A 51 -0.65 -5.69 -6.69
CA VAL A 51 -2.03 -5.48 -7.12
C VAL A 51 -2.02 -4.41 -8.20
N ARG A 52 -2.53 -4.74 -9.38
CA ARG A 52 -2.87 -3.73 -10.39
C ARG A 52 -4.30 -3.31 -10.18
N VAL A 53 -4.51 -2.00 -10.19
CA VAL A 53 -5.81 -1.39 -9.96
C VAL A 53 -6.15 -0.57 -11.20
N ASP A 54 -7.21 -0.95 -11.89
CA ASP A 54 -7.79 -0.16 -12.97
C ASP A 54 -8.82 0.80 -12.35
N VAL A 55 -8.61 2.09 -12.57
CA VAL A 55 -9.41 3.20 -12.02
C VAL A 55 -10.24 3.79 -13.15
N ALA A 56 -11.16 3.00 -13.72
CA ALA A 56 -12.04 3.37 -14.82
C ALA A 56 -11.38 4.34 -15.84
N ASP A 57 -12.01 5.47 -16.16
CA ASP A 57 -11.52 6.46 -17.13
C ASP A 57 -10.25 7.24 -16.69
N ARG A 58 -9.65 6.90 -15.54
CA ARG A 58 -8.47 7.58 -14.97
C ARG A 58 -7.18 6.77 -15.12
N GLY A 59 -7.25 5.53 -15.60
CA GLY A 59 -6.09 4.71 -15.90
C GLY A 59 -5.70 3.74 -14.77
N ARG A 60 -4.43 3.36 -14.70
CA ARG A 60 -3.96 2.22 -13.90
C ARG A 60 -2.90 2.60 -12.89
N LEU A 61 -2.97 1.97 -11.73
CA LEU A 61 -2.00 2.08 -10.64
C LEU A 61 -1.60 0.70 -10.15
N ASP A 62 -0.31 0.49 -9.89
CA ASP A 62 0.19 -0.73 -9.27
C ASP A 62 0.50 -0.49 -7.79
N PHE A 63 0.26 -1.48 -6.94
CA PHE A 63 0.54 -1.46 -5.51
C PHE A 63 1.34 -2.70 -5.11
N THR A 64 2.31 -2.54 -4.21
CA THR A 64 2.99 -3.66 -3.54
C THR A 64 2.35 -3.90 -2.18
N LEU A 65 2.04 -5.16 -1.86
CA LEU A 65 1.45 -5.53 -0.58
C LEU A 65 2.53 -5.93 0.42
N LEU A 66 2.48 -5.29 1.58
CA LEU A 66 3.39 -5.53 2.69
C LEU A 66 2.60 -5.89 3.96
N ASP A 67 3.11 -6.83 4.74
CA ASP A 67 2.69 -7.09 6.12
C ASP A 67 3.28 -6.05 7.04
N THR A 68 2.44 -5.35 7.80
CA THR A 68 2.92 -4.45 8.84
C THR A 68 3.31 -5.23 10.11
N PRO A 69 4.14 -4.65 10.99
CA PRO A 69 4.48 -5.26 12.28
C PRO A 69 3.25 -5.55 13.17
N GLY A 70 2.19 -4.75 13.03
CA GLY A 70 0.92 -4.94 13.73
C GLY A 70 0.04 -6.05 13.15
N GLY A 71 0.52 -6.79 12.13
CA GLY A 71 -0.25 -7.82 11.44
C GLY A 71 -1.27 -7.29 10.43
N GLY A 72 -1.20 -6.00 10.09
CA GLY A 72 -2.00 -5.34 9.07
C GLY A 72 -1.39 -5.42 7.67
N ILE A 73 -2.05 -4.79 6.70
CA ILE A 73 -1.58 -4.66 5.31
C ILE A 73 -1.32 -3.21 4.99
N LEU A 74 -0.14 -2.97 4.41
CA LEU A 74 0.19 -1.75 3.71
C LEU A 74 0.14 -2.01 2.20
N ALA A 75 -0.65 -1.23 1.48
CA ALA A 75 -0.68 -1.22 0.01
C ALA A 75 0.14 -0.03 -0.50
N LEU A 76 1.43 -0.25 -0.77
CA LEU A 76 2.37 0.78 -1.19
C LEU A 76 2.23 1.04 -2.71
N PRO A 77 1.80 2.22 -3.17
CA PRO A 77 1.70 2.54 -4.60
C PRO A 77 3.04 2.52 -5.33
N ARG A 78 3.00 2.29 -6.64
CA ARG A 78 4.15 2.33 -7.55
C ARG A 78 3.79 3.06 -8.86
N PRO A 79 4.46 4.18 -9.17
CA PRO A 79 5.37 4.94 -8.30
C PRO A 79 4.62 5.55 -7.10
N LEU A 80 5.34 5.84 -6.01
CA LEU A 80 4.77 6.59 -4.89
C LEU A 80 4.53 8.04 -5.31
N PRO A 81 3.29 8.56 -5.28
CA PRO A 81 3.05 9.97 -5.55
C PRO A 81 3.75 10.86 -4.52
N GLU A 82 4.39 11.92 -4.99
CA GLU A 82 5.16 12.86 -4.16
C GLU A 82 4.33 13.44 -3.01
N ARG A 83 3.06 13.74 -3.27
CA ARG A 83 2.13 14.21 -2.23
C ARG A 83 2.00 13.23 -1.07
N TRP A 84 1.90 11.92 -1.34
CA TRP A 84 1.83 10.93 -0.26
C TRP A 84 3.16 10.77 0.44
N ARG A 85 4.25 10.98 -0.29
CA ARG A 85 5.59 10.94 0.29
C ARG A 85 5.78 12.04 1.33
N LEU A 86 5.32 13.26 1.04
CA LEU A 86 5.64 14.47 1.81
C LEU A 86 4.53 14.95 2.75
N GLU A 87 3.26 14.77 2.38
CA GLU A 87 2.14 15.44 3.09
C GLU A 87 1.22 14.49 3.85
N THR A 88 0.95 13.29 3.33
CA THR A 88 -0.12 12.43 3.88
C THR A 88 0.34 11.07 4.39
N GLY A 89 1.42 10.52 3.84
CA GLY A 89 1.78 9.11 4.00
C GLY A 89 0.76 8.15 3.38
N ILE A 90 1.00 6.86 3.57
CA ILE A 90 0.11 5.76 3.21
C ILE A 90 -0.35 5.06 4.49
N VAL A 91 -1.65 5.07 4.73
CA VAL A 91 -2.26 4.42 5.89
C VAL A 91 -2.40 2.92 5.64
N ALA A 92 -1.92 2.11 6.58
CA ALA A 92 -2.09 0.67 6.59
C ALA A 92 -3.37 0.26 7.35
N SER A 93 -3.78 -1.00 7.20
CA SER A 93 -5.02 -1.50 7.83
C SER A 93 -4.97 -1.56 9.36
N ASP A 94 -3.79 -1.49 9.96
CA ASP A 94 -3.58 -1.47 11.42
C ASP A 94 -3.53 -0.04 11.98
N GLY A 95 -3.77 0.98 11.14
CA GLY A 95 -3.75 2.40 11.52
C GLY A 95 -2.36 3.02 11.50
N THR A 96 -1.29 2.26 11.27
CA THR A 96 0.05 2.83 11.08
C THR A 96 0.13 3.58 9.75
N THR A 97 0.96 4.61 9.68
CA THR A 97 1.16 5.41 8.46
C THR A 97 2.62 5.39 8.06
N TRP A 98 2.89 5.14 6.78
CA TRP A 98 4.25 4.93 6.24
C TRP A 98 4.52 5.83 5.04
N THR A 99 5.80 6.04 4.74
CA THR A 99 6.29 6.75 3.56
C THR A 99 7.66 6.23 3.14
N LEU A 100 8.21 6.75 2.04
CA LEU A 100 9.58 6.49 1.62
C LEU A 100 10.46 7.71 1.92
N ASP A 101 11.63 7.49 2.52
CA ASP A 101 12.65 8.52 2.69
C ASP A 101 13.42 8.81 1.38
N GLU A 102 14.37 9.75 1.40
CA GLU A 102 15.18 10.10 0.21
C GLU A 102 15.97 8.93 -0.39
N ALA A 103 16.31 7.91 0.40
CA ALA A 103 16.96 6.69 -0.08
C ALA A 103 15.96 5.69 -0.71
N GLY A 104 14.66 5.95 -0.62
CA GLY A 104 13.62 5.03 -1.04
C GLY A 104 13.31 3.95 0.00
N GLU A 105 13.78 4.13 1.24
CA GLU A 105 13.53 3.20 2.34
C GLU A 105 12.19 3.49 2.99
N LEU A 106 11.48 2.41 3.37
CA LEU A 106 10.19 2.52 4.03
C LEU A 106 10.35 2.93 5.49
N VAL A 107 9.78 4.09 5.85
CA VAL A 107 9.87 4.70 7.18
C VAL A 107 8.48 5.11 7.69
N PRO A 108 8.27 5.22 9.02
CA PRO A 108 7.04 5.80 9.56
C PRO A 108 6.84 7.24 9.05
N PHE A 109 5.60 7.62 8.73
CA PHE A 109 5.29 8.99 8.33
C PHE A 109 5.36 9.92 9.56
N PRO A 110 6.16 11.01 9.51
CA PRO A 110 6.25 11.96 10.62
C PRO A 110 4.91 12.70 10.78
N HIS A 111 4.40 12.75 12.01
CA HIS A 111 3.23 13.55 12.39
C HIS A 111 3.62 14.99 12.68
#